data_AF-A0A414AXW9-F1
#
_entry.id   AF-A0A414AXW9-F1
#
_cell.length_a   1.000
_cell.length_b   1.000
_cell.length_c   1.000
_cell.angle_alpha   90.00
_cell.angle_beta   90.00
_cell.angle_gamma   90.00
#
_symmetry.space_group_name_H-M   'P 1'
#
loop_
_entity.id
_entity.type
_entity.pdbx_description
1 polymer ?
#
loop_
_entity_poly.entity_id
_entity_poly.type
_entity_poly.pdbx_seq_one_letter_code
_entity_poly.pdbx_strand_id
1 'polypeptide(L)' 'MKNEKITSIAEFRRWVRIQVAGQEMSQAELARQMQIPATRISEALHGRMSGRKYIIPIIEKLGGNVEDFEELLKVI' A
#
# COMPACT_ATOMS: atom_id res chain seq x y z
N MET A 1 -13.97 9.41 -2.49
CA MET A 1 -12.93 9.40 -3.54
C MET A 1 -13.39 8.41 -4.60
N LYS A 2 -14.12 8.85 -5.63
CA LYS A 2 -14.42 8.01 -6.80
C LYS A 2 -13.38 8.39 -7.86
N ASN A 3 -12.58 7.41 -8.31
CA ASN A 3 -11.79 7.44 -9.54
C ASN A 3 -10.46 8.23 -9.59
N GLU A 4 -9.70 8.36 -8.50
CA GLU A 4 -8.28 8.75 -8.65
C GLU A 4 -7.42 7.51 -8.85
N LYS A 5 -6.97 7.29 -10.09
CA LYS A 5 -5.94 6.29 -10.39
C LYS A 5 -4.67 6.66 -9.63
N ILE A 6 -4.05 5.68 -8.99
CA ILE A 6 -2.77 5.83 -8.28
C ILE A 6 -1.66 5.39 -9.22
N THR A 7 -0.84 6.35 -9.63
CA THR A 7 0.17 6.14 -10.68
C THR A 7 1.60 6.20 -10.15
N SER A 8 1.79 6.53 -8.87
CA SER A 8 3.11 6.71 -8.26
C SER A 8 3.23 6.15 -6.84
N ILE A 9 4.47 5.86 -6.43
CA ILE A 9 4.77 5.41 -5.05
C ILE A 9 4.37 6.47 -4.01
N ALA A 10 4.48 7.76 -4.36
CA ALA A 10 4.11 8.84 -3.46
C ALA A 10 2.59 8.85 -3.19
N GLU A 11 1.78 8.65 -4.23
CA GLU A 11 0.33 8.50 -4.14
C GLU A 11 -0.07 7.23 -3.40
N PHE A 12 0.56 6.09 -3.72
CA PHE A 12 0.34 4.83 -3.00
C PHE A 12 0.59 5.00 -1.49
N ARG A 13 1.72 5.61 -1.11
CA ARG A 13 2.04 5.89 0.29
C ARG A 13 1.00 6.80 0.94
N ARG A 14 0.50 7.81 0.23
CA ARG A 14 -0.57 8.69 0.72
C ARG A 14 -1.86 7.91 0.92
N TRP A 15 -2.25 7.10 -0.06
CA TRP A 15 -3.44 6.27 0.00
C TRP A 15 -3.39 5.30 1.18
N VAL A 16 -2.27 4.59 1.38
CA VAL A 16 -2.12 3.68 2.53
C VAL A 16 -2.30 4.42 3.85
N ARG A 17 -1.73 5.62 4.02
CA ARG A 17 -1.92 6.41 5.25
C ARG A 17 -3.38 6.77 5.49
N ILE A 18 -4.11 7.14 4.44
CA ILE A 18 -5.54 7.45 4.51
C ILE A 18 -6.34 6.21 4.93
N GLN A 19 -6.08 5.06 4.31
CA GLN A 19 -6.79 3.82 4.64
C GLN A 19 -6.49 3.34 6.06
N VAL A 20 -5.22 3.35 6.46
CA VAL A 20 -4.79 2.95 7.82
C VAL A 20 -5.46 3.83 8.87
N ALA A 21 -5.47 5.15 8.67
CA ALA A 21 -6.15 6.09 9.57
C ALA A 21 -7.67 5.88 9.56
N GLY A 22 -8.28 5.67 8.39
CA GLY A 22 -9.71 5.43 8.24
C GLY A 22 -10.20 4.12 8.88
N GLN A 23 -9.31 3.15 9.08
CA GLN A 23 -9.59 1.89 9.78
C GLN A 23 -9.14 1.93 11.25
N GLU A 24 -8.84 3.11 11.80
CA GLU A 24 -8.42 3.33 13.20
C GLU A 24 -7.22 2.45 13.63
N MET A 25 -6.32 2.14 12.68
CA MET A 25 -5.15 1.30 12.93
C MET A 25 -3.85 2.05 12.67
N SER A 26 -2.73 1.50 13.17
CA SER A 26 -1.39 2.01 12.87
C SER A 26 -0.74 1.22 11.74
N GLN A 27 0.33 1.74 11.14
CA GLN A 27 1.13 0.98 10.18
C GLN A 27 1.79 -0.26 10.81
N ALA A 28 2.14 -0.19 12.11
CA ALA A 28 2.62 -1.34 12.85
C ALA A 28 1.52 -2.40 12.99
N GLU A 29 0.28 -1.97 13.23
CA GLU A 29 -0.87 -2.87 13.27
C GLU A 29 -1.12 -3.56 11.93
N LEU A 30 -1.06 -2.80 10.83
CA LEU A 30 -1.13 -3.37 9.48
C LEU A 30 -0.07 -4.46 9.28
N ALA A 31 1.18 -4.19 9.67
CA ALA A 31 2.27 -5.17 9.58
C ALA A 31 1.99 -6.44 10.41
N ARG A 32 1.49 -6.28 11.65
CA ARG A 32 1.10 -7.40 12.52
C ARG A 32 -0.02 -8.24 11.91
N GLN A 33 -1.09 -7.59 11.43
CA GLN A 33 -2.24 -8.27 10.86
C GLN A 33 -1.91 -9.03 9.58
N MET A 34 -0.96 -8.53 8.79
CA MET A 34 -0.48 -9.22 7.58
C MET A 34 0.61 -10.26 7.87
N GLN A 35 1.10 -10.34 9.13
CA GLN A 35 2.25 -11.17 9.51
C GLN A 35 3.51 -10.86 8.68
N ILE A 36 3.70 -9.57 8.37
CA ILE A 36 4.82 -9.06 7.56
C ILE A 36 5.72 -8.20 8.47
N PRO A 37 7.06 -8.31 8.39
CA PRO A 37 7.94 -7.40 9.12
C PRO A 37 7.65 -5.94 8.77
N ALA A 38 7.58 -5.05 9.76
CA ALA A 38 7.31 -3.63 9.54
C ALA A 38 8.29 -2.97 8.54
N THR A 39 9.53 -3.47 8.47
CA THR A 39 10.52 -3.06 7.47
C THR A 39 10.07 -3.34 6.04
N ARG A 40 9.43 -4.49 5.77
CA ARG A 40 8.89 -4.84 4.45
C ARG A 40 7.70 -3.95 4.05
N ILE A 41 6.83 -3.60 5.00
CA ILE A 41 5.79 -2.59 4.77
C ILE A 41 6.43 -1.25 4.41
N SER A 42 7.42 -0.80 5.18
CA SER A 42 8.13 0.45 4.89
C SER A 42 8.80 0.43 3.51
N GLU A 43 9.46 -0.67 3.15
CA GLU A 43 10.07 -0.85 1.83
C GLU A 43 9.03 -0.77 0.70
N ALA A 44 7.85 -1.37 0.87
CA ALA A 44 6.75 -1.29 -0.09
C ALA A 44 6.27 0.15 -0.27
N LEU A 45 6.05 0.89 0.84
CA LEU A 45 5.62 2.29 0.81
C LEU A 45 6.66 3.25 0.21
N HIS A 46 7.91 2.81 0.06
CA HIS A 46 8.98 3.57 -0.57
C HIS A 46 9.45 2.97 -1.90
N GLY A 47 8.73 1.98 -2.44
CA GLY A 47 9.01 1.38 -3.75
C GLY A 47 10.33 0.61 -3.85
N ARG A 48 10.93 0.20 -2.71
CA ARG A 48 12.17 -0.58 -2.67
C ARG A 48 11.91 -1.98 -3.22
N MET A 49 12.84 -2.53 -4.00
CA MET A 49 12.71 -3.84 -4.65
C MET A 49 12.23 -4.94 -3.71
N SER A 50 12.81 -5.03 -2.51
CA SER A 50 12.47 -6.01 -1.47
C SER A 50 11.03 -5.90 -0.94
N GLY A 51 10.42 -4.71 -1.06
CA GLY A 51 9.07 -4.41 -0.62
C GLY A 51 8.00 -4.54 -1.70
N ARG A 52 8.37 -4.53 -2.99
CA ARG A 52 7.41 -4.45 -4.12
C ARG A 52 6.39 -5.59 -4.12
N LYS A 53 6.82 -6.80 -3.77
CA LYS A 53 5.94 -7.98 -3.67
C LYS A 53 4.80 -7.84 -2.65
N TYR A 54 4.84 -6.82 -1.78
CA TYR A 54 3.82 -6.56 -0.76
C TYR A 54 2.84 -5.45 -1.16
N ILE A 55 3.04 -4.77 -2.29
CA ILE A 55 2.16 -3.66 -2.71
C ILE A 55 0.74 -4.16 -2.95
N ILE A 56 0.55 -5.20 -3.77
CA ILE A 56 -0.77 -5.79 -4.03
C ILE A 56 -1.39 -6.33 -2.71
N PRO A 57 -0.69 -7.14 -1.90
CA PRO A 57 -1.22 -7.56 -0.60
C PRO A 57 -1.67 -6.40 0.31
N ILE A 58 -0.96 -5.28 0.31
CA ILE A 58 -1.34 -4.09 1.10
C ILE A 58 -2.60 -3.44 0.53
N ILE A 59 -2.72 -3.33 -0.79
CA ILE A 59 -3.91 -2.80 -1.47
C ILE A 59 -5.13 -3.63 -1.07
N GLU A 60 -5.05 -4.95 -1.24
CA GLU A 60 -6.15 -5.87 -0.94
C GLU A 60 -6.51 -5.85 0.55
N LYS A 61 -5.50 -5.88 1.44
CA LYS A 61 -5.71 -5.82 2.90
C LYS A 61 -6.44 -4.55 3.34
N LEU A 62 -6.20 -3.44 2.67
CA LEU A 62 -6.81 -2.15 2.96
C LEU A 62 -8.11 -1.90 2.17
N GLY A 63 -8.58 -2.90 1.41
CA GLY A 63 -9.85 -2.82 0.67
C GLY A 63 -9.77 -2.00 -0.62
N GLY A 64 -8.58 -1.82 -1.19
CA GLY A 64 -8.40 -1.15 -2.48
C GLY A 64 -8.74 -2.07 -3.67
N ASN A 65 -9.22 -1.48 -4.76
CA ASN A 65 -9.31 -2.17 -6.05
C ASN A 65 -7.94 -2.10 -6.75
N VAL A 66 -7.35 -3.25 -7.09
CA VAL A 66 -6.03 -3.33 -7.75
C VAL A 66 -6.02 -2.59 -9.10
N GLU A 67 -7.16 -2.53 -9.80
CA GLU A 67 -7.30 -1.82 -11.08
C GLU A 67 -7.00 -0.32 -10.96
N ASP A 68 -7.23 0.28 -9.79
CA ASP A 68 -6.92 1.68 -9.54
C ASP A 68 -5.40 1.96 -9.50
N PHE A 69 -4.58 0.91 -9.40
CA PHE A 69 -3.12 1.00 -9.24
C PHE A 69 -2.35 0.48 -10.45
N GLU A 70 -3.00 0.08 -11.55
CA GLU A 70 -2.34 -0.54 -12.71
C GLU A 70 -1.14 0.26 -13.24
N GLU A 71 -1.27 1.60 -13.31
CA GLU A 71 -0.21 2.47 -13.80
C GLU A 71 1.00 2.49 -12.85
N LEU A 72 0.77 2.46 -11.53
CA LEU A 72 1.86 2.26 -10.57
C LEU A 72 2.52 0.90 -10.75
N LEU A 73 1.71 -0.16 -10.89
CA LEU A 73 2.22 -1.53 -10.98
C LEU A 73 3.05 -1.79 -12.24
N LYS A 74 2.84 -1.03 -13.32
CA LYS A 74 3.64 -1.09 -14.56
C LYS A 74 5.07 -0.54 -14.41
N VAL A 75 5.30 0.37 -13.45
CA VAL A 75 6.57 1.11 -13.32
C VAL A 75 7.45 0.65 -12.16
N ILE A 76 7.01 -0.37 -11.43
CA ILE A 76 7.73 -0.99 -10.31
C ILE A 76 8.07 -2.44 -10.61
#